data_AF-A0A416G2D0-F1
#
_entry.id   AF-A0A416G2D0-F1
#
_cell.length_a   1.000
_cell.length_b   1.000
_cell.length_c   1.000
_cell.angle_alpha   90.00
_cell.angle_beta   90.00
_cell.angle_gamma   90.00
#
_symmetry.space_group_name_H-M   'P 1'
#
loop_
_entity.id
_entity.type
_entity.pdbx_description
1 polymer ?
#
loop_
_entity_poly.entity_id
_entity_poly.type
_entity_poly.pdbx_seq_one_letter_code
_entity_poly.pdbx_strand_id
1 'polypeptide(L)' 'MAVIEVCDICEKKIAHSDGITIRCSDLKGDGVVGLEWRQNVRERIYDIRICDRCISKIKKYCKKRAVMEDLFQ' A
#
# COMPACT_ATOMS: atom_id res chain seq x y z
N MET A 1 8.40 25.91 6.74
CA MET A 1 7.77 25.21 5.60
C MET A 1 6.78 24.23 6.17
N ALA A 2 5.48 24.39 5.92
CA ALA A 2 4.48 23.41 6.34
C ALA A 2 4.55 22.22 5.36
N VAL A 3 4.95 21.04 5.85
CA VAL A 3 4.91 19.81 5.06
C VAL A 3 3.44 19.43 4.92
N ILE A 4 2.90 19.56 3.70
CA ILE A 4 1.54 19.11 3.41
C ILE A 4 1.63 17.62 3.09
N GLU A 5 1.08 16.81 3.97
CA GLU A 5 1.04 15.37 3.78
C GLU A 5 -0.23 14.98 3.01
N VAL A 6 -0.10 14.04 2.08
CA VAL A 6 -1.17 13.63 1.16
C VAL A 6 -1.36 12.12 1.27
N CYS A 7 -2.60 11.66 1.13
CA CYS A 7 -2.92 10.24 1.11
C CYS A 7 -2.49 9.61 -0.23
N ASP A 8 -1.62 8.62 -0.22
CA ASP A 8 -1.18 7.93 -1.45
C ASP A 8 -2.29 7.13 -2.15
N ILE A 9 -3.45 6.94 -1.49
CA ILE A 9 -4.59 6.18 -2.04
C ILE A 9 -5.67 7.09 -2.65
N CYS A 10 -5.98 8.22 -2.00
CA CYS A 10 -7.08 9.09 -2.44
C CYS A 10 -6.65 10.52 -2.75
N GLU A 11 -5.34 10.81 -2.69
CA GLU A 11 -4.71 12.09 -3.05
C GLU A 11 -5.24 13.30 -2.27
N LYS A 12 -5.96 13.07 -1.17
CA LYS A 12 -6.45 14.12 -0.29
C LYS A 12 -5.38 14.53 0.70
N LYS A 13 -5.32 15.83 0.99
CA LYS A 13 -4.50 16.38 2.08
C LYS A 13 -4.92 15.74 3.40
N ILE A 14 -3.94 15.34 4.20
CA ILE A 14 -4.12 14.75 5.51
C ILE A 14 -3.43 15.64 6.53
N ALA A 15 -4.04 15.78 7.72
CA ALA A 15 -3.34 16.40 8.84
C ALA A 15 -2.25 15.44 9.37
N HIS A 16 -1.21 15.99 9.99
CA HIS A 16 -0.12 15.18 10.57
C HIS A 16 -0.61 14.15 11.59
N SER A 17 -1.75 14.41 12.26
CA SER A 17 -2.40 13.53 13.23
C SER A 17 -3.20 12.37 12.63
N ASP A 18 -3.53 12.45 11.33
CA ASP A 18 -4.53 11.57 10.73
C ASP A 18 -3.85 10.50 9.86
N GLY A 19 -4.35 9.27 9.94
CA GLY A 19 -3.86 8.14 9.17
C GLY A 19 -2.65 7.40 9.74
N ILE A 20 -2.05 6.55 8.90
CA ILE A 20 -0.87 5.75 9.22
C ILE A 20 0.20 5.92 8.14
N THR A 21 1.45 5.77 8.54
CA THR A 21 2.58 5.63 7.61
C THR A 21 3.00 4.17 7.58
N ILE A 22 3.08 3.58 6.39
CA ILE A 22 3.52 2.20 6.18
C ILE A 22 4.80 2.25 5.36
N ARG A 23 5.82 1.52 5.82
CA ARG A 23 7.03 1.29 5.06
C ARG A 23 6.79 0.14 4.09
N CYS A 24 6.86 0.42 2.80
CA CYS A 24 6.67 -0.55 1.73
C CYS A 24 8.02 -0.85 1.08
N SER A 25 8.19 -2.11 0.64
CA SER A 25 9.22 -2.47 -0.31
C SER A 25 8.59 -3.09 -1.55
N ASP A 26 9.03 -2.63 -2.72
CA ASP A 26 8.73 -3.28 -4.00
C ASP A 26 10.02 -3.52 -4.79
N LEU A 27 9.97 -4.45 -5.73
CA LEU A 27 11.07 -4.71 -6.63
C LEU A 27 10.91 -3.80 -7.85
N LYS A 28 11.84 -2.86 -8.04
CA LYS A 28 11.85 -1.91 -9.14
C LYS A 28 13.05 -2.15 -10.06
N GLY A 29 12.79 -2.45 -11.32
CA GLY A 29 13.81 -2.70 -12.34
C GLY A 29 13.78 -4.16 -12.81
N ASP A 30 14.81 -4.61 -13.53
CA ASP A 30 14.65 -5.84 -14.30
C ASP A 30 14.69 -7.10 -13.41
N GLY A 31 13.51 -7.73 -13.25
CA GLY A 31 13.16 -8.90 -12.40
C GLY A 31 13.55 -10.29 -12.90
N VAL A 32 13.78 -11.23 -11.99
CA VAL A 32 13.38 -12.63 -12.24
C VAL A 32 11.88 -12.73 -12.11
N VAL A 33 11.22 -13.11 -13.20
CA VAL A 33 9.78 -13.37 -13.24
C VAL A 33 9.64 -14.84 -13.62
N GLY A 34 9.44 -15.71 -12.63
CA GLY A 34 9.50 -17.16 -12.83
C GLY A 34 10.89 -17.73 -12.51
N LEU A 35 11.55 -18.39 -13.48
CA LEU A 35 12.86 -19.07 -13.33
C LEU A 35 14.04 -18.36 -14.00
N GLU A 36 13.82 -17.21 -14.66
CA GLU A 36 14.83 -16.53 -15.50
C GLU A 36 15.23 -15.17 -14.96
N TRP A 37 16.51 -14.83 -15.06
CA TRP A 37 17.07 -13.58 -14.55
C TRP A 37 16.99 -12.42 -15.55
N ARG A 38 16.54 -11.26 -15.06
CA ARG A 38 16.77 -9.97 -15.72
C ARG A 38 17.66 -9.06 -14.87
N GLN A 39 18.34 -8.11 -15.52
CA GLN A 39 19.35 -7.22 -14.91
C GLN A 39 18.85 -5.79 -14.64
N ASN A 40 18.40 -5.49 -13.43
CA ASN A 40 18.38 -4.17 -12.77
C ASN A 40 17.30 -4.15 -11.66
N VAL A 41 16.86 -5.30 -11.12
CA VAL A 41 16.00 -5.27 -9.92
C VAL A 41 16.72 -4.51 -8.82
N ARG A 42 16.11 -3.42 -8.38
CA ARG A 42 16.48 -2.73 -7.15
C ARG A 42 15.27 -2.79 -6.26
N GLU A 43 15.47 -3.29 -5.05
CA GLU A 43 14.46 -3.13 -4.02
C GLU A 43 14.30 -1.63 -3.76
N ARG A 44 13.09 -1.14 -3.97
CA ARG A 44 12.71 0.23 -3.64
C ARG A 44 11.95 0.18 -2.33
N ILE A 45 12.54 0.80 -1.32
CA ILE A 45 11.91 1.00 -0.02
C ILE A 45 11.41 2.44 0.04
N TYR A 46 10.12 2.62 0.35
CA TYR A 46 9.51 3.93 0.48
C TYR A 46 8.39 3.91 1.50
N ASP A 47 8.16 5.06 2.13
CA ASP A 47 7.06 5.24 3.05
C ASP A 47 5.84 5.74 2.28
N ILE A 48 4.70 5.10 2.53
CA ILE A 48 3.40 5.56 2.06
C ILE A 48 2.56 6.03 3.23
N ARG A 49 1.74 7.04 3.01
CA ARG A 49 0.82 7.60 3.98
C ARG A 49 -0.61 7.37 3.56
N ILE A 50 -1.40 6.78 4.46
CA ILE A 50 -2.79 6.39 4.18
C ILE A 50 -3.71 7.02 5.23
N CYS A 51 -4.73 7.75 4.80
CA CYS A 51 -5.72 8.33 5.70
C CYS A 51 -6.70 7.29 6.28
N ASP A 52 -7.29 7.58 7.44
CA ASP A 52 -8.19 6.67 8.17
C ASP A 52 -9.41 6.24 7.37
N ARG A 53 -9.89 7.12 6.48
CA ARG A 53 -11.00 6.79 5.57
C ARG A 53 -10.61 5.67 4.61
N CYS A 54 -9.40 5.71 4.04
CA CYS A 54 -8.90 4.67 3.15
C CYS A 54 -8.63 3.39 3.93
N ILE A 55 -8.02 3.47 5.11
CA ILE A 55 -7.82 2.31 6.00
C ILE A 55 -9.15 1.62 6.29
N SER A 56 -10.18 2.39 6.64
CA SER A 56 -11.51 1.85 6.95
C SER A 56 -12.14 1.12 5.76
N LYS A 57 -11.96 1.64 4.54
CA LYS A 57 -12.42 0.97 3.31
C LYS A 57 -11.65 -0.32 3.05
N ILE A 58 -10.32 -0.31 3.19
CA ILE A 58 -9.47 -1.49 3.02
C ILE A 58 -9.88 -2.58 4.02
N LYS A 59 -9.98 -2.24 5.32
CA LYS A 59 -10.42 -3.18 6.35
C LYS A 59 -11.79 -3.78 6.03
N LYS A 60 -12.75 -2.97 5.57
CA LYS A 60 -14.08 -3.45 5.16
C LYS A 60 -14.01 -4.39 3.96
N TYR A 61 -13.18 -4.08 2.96
CA TYR A 61 -12.97 -4.93 1.79
C TYR A 61 -12.36 -6.28 2.21
N CYS A 62 -11.28 -6.29 2.98
CA CYS A 62 -10.63 -7.53 3.43
C CYS A 62 -11.55 -8.39 4.30
N LYS A 63 -12.32 -7.77 5.21
CA LYS A 63 -13.30 -8.51 6.04
C LYS A 63 -14.40 -9.17 5.20
N LYS A 64 -14.95 -8.47 4.20
CA LYS A 64 -15.95 -9.05 3.29
C LYS A 64 -15.38 -10.22 2.48
N ARG A 65 -14.10 -10.14 2.11
CA ARG A 65 -13.44 -11.18 1.32
C ARG A 65 -13.13 -12.43 2.14
N ALA A 66 -12.67 -12.27 3.38
CA ALA A 66 -12.50 -13.39 4.31
C ALA A 66 -13.81 -14.15 4.52
N VAL A 67 -14.91 -13.43 4.74
CA VAL A 67 -16.24 -14.05 4.91
C VAL A 67 -16.73 -14.74 3.62
N MET A 68 -16.35 -14.25 2.43
CA MET A 68 -16.69 -14.94 1.18
C MET A 68 -15.84 -16.20 0.96
N GLU A 69 -14.56 -16.21 1.32
CA GLU A 69 -13.73 -17.42 1.19
C GLU A 69 -14.23 -18.55 2.11
N ASP A 70 -14.74 -18.22 3.31
CA ASP A 70 -15.32 -19.20 4.24
C ASP A 70 -16.69 -19.76 3.79
N LEU A 71 -17.41 -19.08 2.88
CA LEU A 71 -18.74 -19.51 2.38
C LEU A 71 -18.66 -20.43 1.15
N PHE A 72 -17.48 -20.56 0.53
CA PHE A 72 -17.23 -21.37 -0.66
C PHE A 72 -16.30 -22.57 -0.39
N GLN A 73 -16.01 -22.87 0.88
CA GLN A 73 -15.41 -24.13 1.34
C GLN A 73 -16.47 -25.08 1.92
#